data_AF-A0AAJ8LNH9-F1
#
_entry.id   AF-A0AAJ8LNH9-F1
#
_cell.length_a   1.000
_cell.length_b   1.000
_cell.length_c   1.000
_cell.angle_alpha   90.00
_cell.angle_beta   90.00
_cell.angle_gamma   90.00
#
_symmetry.space_group_name_H-M   'P 1'
#
loop_
_entity.id
_entity.type
_entity.pdbx_description
1 polymer ?
#
loop_
_entity_poly.entity_id
_entity_poly.type
_entity_poly.pdbx_seq_one_letter_code
_entity_poly.pdbx_strand_id
1 'polypeptide(L)'
;MQETNTAQRSSLHSPSARDCSLSQSPRQSILEFNTLPSSTLSPSPLRSSTNLPHSLTIASLKTKHSLSFPLPKTPKTSRPLPNVIDVDTPLLGAYTHFSDGTERSRRRRRKVGRYVGWIAAGVGCLTITLVFYVWIGIWHGSMNGTAQPTFASFTSLAVNDSNAKATTGIKRIWASSHNDEMQGQDALVLALSLGYGFIEIDTHLGLAAPSARSLIDQMNNSSRLNSSLTLLAGHTDKDLNYHRTVKQLYFDPLMAVLDRNSAAVNSSLMRDRKWVGLYEDDPDANVGILIDMKNDGDCIWPYLIAELQPFLDKGYLTTYNVSTGIWTRGPLTIIGTGSTPIPRVYYSALRYIFYDAPLLELSEPYTIPTTSFGPSTTFNWDKTISPMASSKFPLLDYLALGPGSDKGGSNPFWCNLKLFSAIARGKGIQSRWWGVARQPRWLRRKMWEVLWKSGAAVINSDDLREFKLWLDTKDDKERGYMGC
;
A
#
# COMPACT_ATOMS: atom_id res chain seq x y z
N MET A 1 17.29 -62.59 -4.24
CA MET A 1 17.94 -61.95 -3.07
C MET A 1 17.57 -60.48 -3.11
N GLN A 2 17.00 -59.99 -2.01
CA GLN A 2 16.60 -58.60 -1.81
C GLN A 2 17.83 -57.69 -1.76
N GLU A 3 17.77 -56.53 -2.40
CA GLU A 3 18.62 -55.39 -2.03
C GLU A 3 17.75 -54.25 -1.51
N THR A 4 18.08 -53.88 -0.29
CA THR A 4 17.41 -52.96 0.61
C THR A 4 17.72 -51.52 0.25
N ASN A 5 16.68 -50.72 -0.02
CA ASN A 5 16.78 -49.26 -0.12
C ASN A 5 16.62 -48.64 1.28
N THR A 6 17.71 -48.12 1.82
CA THR A 6 17.71 -47.34 3.07
C THR A 6 17.40 -45.88 2.75
N ALA A 7 16.13 -45.49 2.88
CA ALA A 7 15.72 -44.09 2.76
C ALA A 7 16.06 -43.34 4.07
N GLN A 8 17.03 -42.43 4.00
CA GLN A 8 17.30 -41.45 5.05
C GLN A 8 16.12 -40.46 5.11
N ARG A 9 15.31 -40.59 6.16
CA ARG A 9 14.20 -39.70 6.48
C ARG A 9 14.77 -38.44 7.14
N SER A 10 14.87 -37.33 6.41
CA SER A 10 15.20 -36.03 7.00
C SER A 10 13.96 -35.52 7.76
N SER A 11 14.10 -35.39 9.08
CA SER A 11 13.11 -34.77 9.95
C SER A 11 13.13 -33.26 9.73
N LEU A 12 12.15 -32.75 8.99
CA LEU A 12 11.80 -31.33 9.00
C LEU A 12 11.34 -30.97 10.42
N HIS A 13 12.21 -30.30 11.18
CA HIS A 13 11.81 -29.61 12.40
C HIS A 13 10.78 -28.55 12.05
N SER A 14 9.53 -28.76 12.46
CA SER A 14 8.50 -27.72 12.46
C SER A 14 8.95 -26.60 13.41
N PRO A 15 8.88 -25.32 13.00
CA PRO A 15 9.12 -24.21 13.91
C PRO A 15 8.14 -24.33 15.09
N SER A 16 8.60 -24.06 16.31
CA SER A 16 7.75 -24.11 17.51
C SER A 16 6.49 -23.28 17.28
N ALA A 17 5.32 -23.85 17.59
CA ALA A 17 4.05 -23.16 17.48
C ALA A 17 4.11 -21.87 18.32
N ARG A 18 4.16 -20.71 17.65
CA ARG A 18 3.96 -19.42 18.32
C ARG A 18 2.56 -19.45 18.91
N ASP A 19 2.44 -19.09 20.19
CA ASP A 19 1.13 -18.98 20.83
C ASP A 19 0.38 -17.80 20.18
N CYS A 20 -0.64 -18.14 19.40
CA CYS A 20 -1.52 -17.19 18.72
C CYS A 20 -2.78 -16.90 19.55
N SER A 21 -2.67 -17.03 20.88
CA SER A 21 -3.73 -16.69 21.81
C SER A 21 -4.18 -15.25 21.58
N LEU A 22 -5.51 -15.05 21.60
CA LEU A 22 -6.13 -13.77 21.33
C LEU A 22 -5.67 -12.76 22.40
N SER A 23 -4.82 -11.82 22.00
CA SER A 23 -4.42 -10.68 22.82
C SER A 23 -5.66 -9.98 23.36
N GLN A 24 -5.89 -10.08 24.69
CA GLN A 24 -6.83 -9.21 25.36
C GLN A 24 -6.17 -7.83 25.45
N SER A 25 -6.72 -6.85 24.75
CA SER A 25 -6.35 -5.45 24.96
C SER A 25 -6.45 -5.10 26.46
N PRO A 26 -5.39 -4.58 27.09
CA PRO A 26 -5.47 -4.17 28.48
C PRO A 26 -6.37 -2.94 28.57
N ARG A 27 -7.44 -3.03 29.38
CA ARG A 27 -8.17 -1.85 29.85
C ARG A 27 -7.18 -0.93 30.56
N GLN A 28 -6.75 0.15 29.90
CA GLN A 28 -6.05 1.23 30.59
C GLN A 28 -7.08 1.98 31.45
N SER A 29 -7.04 1.69 32.74
CA SER A 29 -7.60 2.55 33.79
C SER A 29 -6.83 3.87 33.79
N ILE A 30 -7.57 4.95 33.63
CA ILE A 30 -7.14 6.33 33.87
C ILE A 30 -6.62 6.43 35.31
N LEU A 31 -5.35 6.78 35.46
CA LEU A 31 -4.82 7.40 36.68
C LEU A 31 -3.77 8.43 36.26
N GLU A 32 -4.15 9.70 36.40
CA GLU A 32 -3.23 10.83 36.49
C GLU A 32 -2.29 10.62 37.67
N PHE A 33 -1.00 10.97 37.55
CA PHE A 33 -0.28 11.81 38.51
C PHE A 33 1.10 12.20 37.97
N ASN A 34 1.38 13.50 38.07
CA ASN A 34 2.65 14.17 37.80
C ASN A 34 3.79 13.63 38.69
N THR A 35 5.03 13.57 38.17
CA THR A 35 6.22 14.31 38.65
C THR A 35 7.54 13.72 38.09
N LEU A 36 8.45 14.62 37.69
CA LEU A 36 9.87 14.41 37.36
C LEU A 36 10.69 14.13 38.66
N PRO A 37 11.87 13.48 38.60
CA PRO A 37 13.12 14.21 38.34
C PRO A 37 14.24 13.46 37.57
N SER A 38 15.26 14.27 37.29
CA SER A 38 16.46 14.18 36.45
C SER A 38 17.68 13.42 37.00
N SER A 39 18.70 13.29 36.11
CA SER A 39 20.17 13.07 36.32
C SER A 39 20.64 11.61 36.17
N THR A 40 21.78 11.23 35.57
CA THR A 40 23.10 11.87 35.31
C THR A 40 23.88 11.14 34.19
N LEU A 41 24.89 11.81 33.64
CA LEU A 41 25.81 11.45 32.55
C LEU A 41 27.10 10.71 33.00
N SER A 42 27.68 9.95 32.05
CA SER A 42 29.14 9.66 31.79
C SER A 42 29.87 8.55 32.59
N PRO A 43 31.06 8.06 32.14
CA PRO A 43 31.53 7.70 30.78
C PRO A 43 32.34 6.36 30.72
N SER A 44 32.78 5.98 29.51
CA SER A 44 33.63 4.81 29.13
C SER A 44 35.04 4.73 29.78
N PRO A 45 35.78 3.61 29.57
CA PRO A 45 37.02 3.73 28.76
C PRO A 45 37.40 2.52 27.86
N LEU A 46 38.43 2.79 27.03
CA LEU A 46 39.06 2.03 25.93
C LEU A 46 39.93 0.80 26.32
N ARG A 47 40.13 -0.15 25.38
CA ARG A 47 41.43 -0.65 24.80
C ARG A 47 41.22 -1.88 23.88
N SER A 48 41.64 -1.89 22.61
CA SER A 48 42.90 -2.47 22.02
C SER A 48 43.20 -3.93 22.42
N SER A 49 43.59 -4.92 21.61
CA SER A 49 44.08 -5.04 20.23
C SER A 49 44.23 -6.55 19.89
N THR A 50 44.48 -6.85 18.59
CA THR A 50 45.31 -7.98 18.07
C THR A 50 44.89 -9.44 18.32
N ASN A 51 44.59 -10.19 17.26
CA ASN A 51 45.51 -11.21 16.69
C ASN A 51 44.90 -11.97 15.49
N LEU A 52 45.66 -12.01 14.40
CA LEU A 52 45.66 -13.02 13.33
C LEU A 52 46.81 -14.00 13.64
N PRO A 53 46.78 -15.25 13.13
CA PRO A 53 47.62 -15.51 11.95
C PRO A 53 47.10 -16.57 10.93
N HIS A 54 47.51 -16.36 9.66
CA HIS A 54 48.07 -17.31 8.66
C HIS A 54 47.30 -18.61 8.28
N SER A 55 47.21 -19.09 7.02
CA SER A 55 47.93 -18.80 5.77
C SER A 55 47.43 -19.64 4.57
N LEU A 56 47.74 -19.17 3.33
CA LEU A 56 48.18 -19.95 2.12
C LEU A 56 47.09 -20.72 1.30
N THR A 57 46.97 -20.73 -0.05
CA THR A 57 47.79 -20.33 -1.23
C THR A 57 46.95 -20.40 -2.54
N ILE A 58 47.13 -19.45 -3.50
CA ILE A 58 47.30 -19.49 -5.00
C ILE A 58 46.39 -20.46 -5.84
N ALA A 59 45.82 -20.19 -7.03
CA ALA A 59 46.17 -19.40 -8.24
C ALA A 59 44.89 -19.06 -9.08
N SER A 60 44.73 -17.84 -9.59
CA SER A 60 44.95 -17.39 -10.98
C SER A 60 44.18 -18.14 -12.10
N LEU A 61 43.22 -17.45 -12.72
CA LEU A 61 43.05 -17.42 -14.19
C LEU A 61 42.39 -16.10 -14.62
N LYS A 62 43.15 -15.35 -15.43
CA LYS A 62 42.75 -14.12 -16.13
C LYS A 62 41.92 -14.48 -17.36
N THR A 63 40.86 -13.74 -17.63
CA THR A 63 40.54 -13.30 -19.00
C THR A 63 39.88 -11.92 -18.99
N LYS A 64 40.45 -11.05 -19.82
CA LYS A 64 40.03 -9.68 -20.14
C LYS A 64 38.77 -9.71 -21.01
N HIS A 65 37.89 -8.73 -20.87
CA HIS A 65 37.37 -7.95 -22.01
C HIS A 65 36.73 -6.65 -21.51
N SER A 66 37.45 -5.55 -21.75
CA SER A 66 37.01 -4.17 -21.61
C SER A 66 36.49 -3.68 -22.96
N LEU A 67 35.27 -3.13 -23.02
CA LEU A 67 34.77 -2.36 -24.17
C LEU A 67 34.29 -1.00 -23.68
N SER A 68 35.07 0.02 -24.01
CA SER A 68 34.81 1.45 -23.82
C SER A 68 34.43 2.08 -25.16
N PHE A 69 33.32 2.81 -25.20
CA PHE A 69 32.86 3.56 -26.38
C PHE A 69 33.41 5.01 -26.38
N PRO A 70 33.79 5.58 -27.54
CA PRO A 70 34.38 6.92 -27.63
C PRO A 70 33.34 8.03 -27.93
N LEU A 71 33.59 9.22 -27.37
CA LEU A 71 32.94 10.49 -27.71
C LEU A 71 33.66 11.16 -28.92
N PRO A 72 32.94 11.86 -29.82
CA PRO A 72 33.57 12.68 -30.86
C PRO A 72 33.77 14.16 -30.46
N LYS A 73 34.83 14.75 -31.04
CA LYS A 73 35.33 16.12 -30.86
C LYS A 73 34.66 17.14 -31.81
N THR A 74 34.66 18.39 -31.36
CA THR A 74 34.29 19.68 -31.98
C THR A 74 35.04 20.05 -33.28
N PRO A 75 34.60 21.12 -33.99
CA PRO A 75 35.50 22.06 -34.66
C PRO A 75 35.44 23.50 -34.12
N LYS A 76 36.58 24.20 -34.26
CA LYS A 76 36.96 25.54 -33.78
C LYS A 76 36.65 26.66 -34.79
N THR A 77 36.50 27.89 -34.30
CA THR A 77 37.01 29.11 -34.97
C THR A 77 37.60 30.12 -33.96
N SER A 78 38.80 30.61 -34.31
CA SER A 78 39.71 31.64 -33.76
C SER A 78 39.15 33.08 -33.87
N ARG A 79 39.59 34.19 -33.23
CA ARG A 79 40.77 34.75 -32.50
C ARG A 79 40.36 36.24 -32.12
N PRO A 80 41.20 37.16 -31.59
CA PRO A 80 42.11 37.16 -30.43
C PRO A 80 41.86 38.37 -29.44
N LEU A 81 42.54 38.34 -28.29
CA LEU A 81 42.71 39.46 -27.32
C LEU A 81 43.86 40.42 -27.72
N PRO A 82 44.01 41.58 -27.05
CA PRO A 82 45.25 41.73 -26.25
C PRO A 82 45.15 42.47 -24.89
N ASN A 83 46.10 42.07 -24.01
CA ASN A 83 46.87 42.78 -22.97
C ASN A 83 46.15 43.37 -21.73
N VAL A 84 46.35 42.86 -20.50
CA VAL A 84 47.54 42.88 -19.60
C VAL A 84 47.95 44.29 -19.17
N ILE A 85 47.77 44.62 -17.89
CA ILE A 85 48.81 45.02 -16.91
C ILE A 85 48.18 44.95 -15.50
N ASP A 86 48.97 44.39 -14.59
CA ASP A 86 48.76 44.16 -13.17
C ASP A 86 49.88 44.92 -12.44
N VAL A 87 49.61 45.74 -11.41
CA VAL A 87 50.57 46.07 -10.33
C VAL A 87 49.86 46.59 -9.06
N ASP A 88 50.33 46.07 -7.93
CA ASP A 88 49.99 46.22 -6.51
C ASP A 88 50.04 47.63 -5.84
N THR A 89 49.25 47.72 -4.75
CA THR A 89 49.23 48.49 -3.46
C THR A 89 50.43 49.37 -2.98
N PRO A 90 50.37 50.06 -1.79
CA PRO A 90 49.32 50.79 -1.03
C PRO A 90 49.81 52.18 -0.47
N LEU A 91 48.99 52.92 0.32
CA LEU A 91 49.32 53.56 1.64
C LEU A 91 48.48 54.81 2.01
N LEU A 92 48.07 54.80 3.29
CA LEU A 92 47.81 55.87 4.28
C LEU A 92 46.91 57.11 3.99
N GLY A 93 45.86 57.22 4.80
CA GLY A 93 45.76 58.26 5.84
C GLY A 93 44.92 59.51 5.56
N ALA A 94 43.80 59.66 6.27
CA ALA A 94 43.47 60.87 7.06
C ALA A 94 42.07 60.77 7.70
N TYR A 95 42.03 61.00 9.01
CA TYR A 95 40.85 61.30 9.81
C TYR A 95 40.25 62.67 9.43
N THR A 96 38.93 62.79 9.39
CA THR A 96 38.19 63.91 10.00
C THR A 96 36.76 63.50 10.37
N HIS A 97 36.35 63.84 11.59
CA HIS A 97 35.00 63.76 12.13
C HIS A 97 34.10 64.83 11.49
N PHE A 98 32.84 64.52 11.14
CA PHE A 98 31.68 65.39 11.45
C PHE A 98 30.29 64.72 11.26
N SER A 99 29.42 65.04 12.23
CA SER A 99 27.94 65.00 12.28
C SER A 99 27.17 63.67 12.28
N ASP A 100 26.96 63.22 13.51
CA ASP A 100 25.72 62.64 14.05
C ASP A 100 24.46 63.37 13.53
N GLY A 101 23.44 62.62 13.10
CA GLY A 101 22.21 63.19 12.51
C GLY A 101 21.33 62.23 11.71
N THR A 102 21.88 61.10 11.25
CA THR A 102 21.15 60.15 10.37
C THR A 102 20.58 58.92 11.08
N GLU A 103 20.85 58.75 12.38
CA GLU A 103 20.45 57.53 13.11
C GLU A 103 19.07 57.65 13.81
N ARG A 104 18.64 58.87 14.15
CA ARG A 104 17.33 59.13 14.77
C ARG A 104 16.15 58.98 13.78
N SER A 105 16.38 59.24 12.49
CA SER A 105 15.34 59.14 11.44
C SER A 105 15.09 57.69 10.99
N ARG A 106 16.11 56.82 11.01
CA ARG A 106 16.00 55.38 10.66
C ARG A 106 15.28 54.56 11.75
N ARG A 107 15.44 54.90 13.04
CA ARG A 107 14.72 54.24 14.15
C ARG A 107 13.22 54.55 14.19
N ARG A 108 12.80 55.74 13.75
CA ARG A 108 11.37 56.12 13.67
C ARG A 108 10.63 55.40 12.52
N ARG A 109 11.25 55.27 11.33
CA ARG A 109 10.65 54.54 10.19
C ARG A 109 10.46 53.04 10.45
N ARG A 110 11.35 52.39 11.22
CA ARG A 110 11.23 50.96 11.60
C ARG A 110 10.18 50.65 12.68
N LYS A 111 9.67 51.65 13.41
CA LYS A 111 8.56 51.48 14.37
C LYS A 111 7.20 51.67 13.70
N VAL A 112 7.07 52.64 12.80
CA VAL A 112 5.83 52.88 12.03
C VAL A 112 5.55 51.73 11.04
N GLY A 113 6.56 51.21 10.34
CA GLY A 113 6.38 50.08 9.42
C GLY A 113 5.95 48.77 10.09
N ARG A 114 6.35 48.54 11.36
CA ARG A 114 5.86 47.40 12.15
C ARG A 114 4.39 47.58 12.54
N TYR A 115 3.98 48.77 12.96
CA TYR A 115 2.59 49.04 13.35
C TYR A 115 1.62 48.90 12.16
N VAL A 116 1.99 49.36 10.97
CA VAL A 116 1.19 49.19 9.74
C VAL A 116 1.11 47.72 9.33
N GLY A 117 2.18 46.95 9.49
CA GLY A 117 2.20 45.49 9.23
C GLY A 117 1.27 44.69 10.16
N TRP A 118 1.22 45.04 11.46
CA TRP A 118 0.31 44.40 12.41
C TRP A 118 -1.16 44.74 12.17
N ILE A 119 -1.47 45.97 11.73
CA ILE A 119 -2.84 46.37 11.36
C ILE A 119 -3.28 45.64 10.08
N ALA A 120 -2.42 45.52 9.06
CA ALA A 120 -2.72 44.78 7.83
C ALA A 120 -2.92 43.28 8.10
N ALA A 121 -2.11 42.66 8.97
CA ALA A 121 -2.28 41.28 9.39
C ALA A 121 -3.56 41.05 10.22
N GLY A 122 -3.92 42.00 11.10
CA GLY A 122 -5.15 41.96 11.88
C GLY A 122 -6.41 42.08 11.02
N VAL A 123 -6.40 42.98 10.02
CA VAL A 123 -7.51 43.13 9.06
C VAL A 123 -7.61 41.90 8.15
N GLY A 124 -6.48 41.30 7.73
CA GLY A 124 -6.46 40.05 6.97
C GLY A 124 -7.02 38.84 7.74
N CYS A 125 -6.73 38.72 9.03
CA CYS A 125 -7.31 37.66 9.87
C CYS A 125 -8.81 37.86 10.11
N LEU A 126 -9.27 39.11 10.23
CA LEU A 126 -10.70 39.44 10.37
C LEU A 126 -11.48 39.17 9.08
N THR A 127 -10.93 39.44 7.90
CA THR A 127 -11.61 39.11 6.64
C THR A 127 -11.69 37.61 6.40
N ILE A 128 -10.64 36.84 6.73
CA ILE A 128 -10.65 35.38 6.62
C ILE A 128 -11.68 34.75 7.58
N THR A 129 -11.75 35.21 8.82
CA THR A 129 -12.76 34.71 9.77
C THR A 129 -14.17 35.07 9.35
N LEU A 130 -14.41 36.28 8.83
CA LEU A 130 -15.74 36.71 8.40
C LEU A 130 -16.20 35.94 7.14
N VAL A 131 -15.29 35.66 6.20
CA VAL A 131 -15.56 34.76 5.07
C VAL A 131 -15.90 33.35 5.57
N PHE A 132 -15.17 32.84 6.57
CA PHE A 132 -15.42 31.53 7.16
C PHE A 132 -16.80 31.45 7.83
N TYR A 133 -17.22 32.48 8.57
CA TYR A 133 -18.55 32.54 9.20
C TYR A 133 -19.69 32.71 8.21
N VAL A 134 -19.51 33.52 7.15
CA VAL A 134 -20.49 33.63 6.06
C VAL A 134 -20.61 32.29 5.31
N TRP A 135 -19.50 31.58 5.11
CA TRP A 135 -19.50 30.24 4.50
C TRP A 135 -20.25 29.21 5.37
N ILE A 136 -20.03 29.21 6.69
CA ILE A 136 -20.75 28.35 7.63
C ILE A 136 -22.24 28.67 7.69
N GLY A 137 -22.61 29.97 7.62
CA GLY A 137 -24.00 30.42 7.63
C GLY A 137 -24.77 30.01 6.36
N ILE A 138 -24.14 30.14 5.19
CA ILE A 138 -24.71 29.67 3.90
C ILE A 138 -24.82 28.14 3.89
N TRP A 139 -23.87 27.43 4.53
CA TRP A 139 -23.89 25.97 4.64
C TRP A 139 -25.02 25.46 5.55
N HIS A 140 -25.25 26.09 6.71
CA HIS A 140 -26.36 25.75 7.60
C HIS A 140 -27.73 26.07 7.00
N GLY A 141 -27.86 27.12 6.18
CA GLY A 141 -29.10 27.45 5.47
C GLY A 141 -29.50 26.42 4.40
N SER A 142 -28.54 25.65 3.88
CA SER A 142 -28.75 24.63 2.84
C SER A 142 -29.08 23.24 3.39
N MET A 143 -28.96 23.01 4.71
CA MET A 143 -29.17 21.70 5.35
C MET A 143 -30.58 21.47 5.92
N ASN A 144 -31.48 22.45 5.86
CA ASN A 144 -32.84 22.31 6.42
C ASN A 144 -33.90 21.84 5.41
N GLY A 145 -33.51 21.16 4.34
CA GLY A 145 -34.45 20.82 3.27
C GLY A 145 -34.06 19.63 2.40
N THR A 146 -33.79 18.46 2.98
CA THR A 146 -34.16 17.17 2.35
C THR A 146 -34.28 16.11 3.44
N ALA A 147 -35.48 15.59 3.63
CA ALA A 147 -35.75 14.42 4.45
C ALA A 147 -34.88 13.25 3.95
N GLN A 148 -34.20 12.58 4.88
CA GLN A 148 -33.58 11.29 4.58
C GLN A 148 -34.68 10.31 4.15
N PRO A 149 -34.58 9.64 2.99
CA PRO A 149 -35.47 8.53 2.72
C PRO A 149 -35.10 7.42 3.71
N THR A 150 -36.05 7.09 4.58
CA THR A 150 -36.03 5.87 5.39
C THR A 150 -35.84 4.68 4.46
N PHE A 151 -34.66 4.07 4.52
CA PHE A 151 -34.35 2.89 3.71
C PHE A 151 -35.23 1.74 4.16
N ALA A 152 -36.19 1.40 3.31
CA ALA A 152 -36.97 0.19 3.44
C ALA A 152 -36.04 -1.02 3.43
N SER A 153 -36.24 -1.87 4.44
CA SER A 153 -35.63 -3.17 4.62
C SER A 153 -35.68 -4.00 3.33
N PHE A 154 -34.54 -4.14 2.65
CA PHE A 154 -34.36 -5.24 1.70
C PHE A 154 -33.95 -6.47 2.50
N THR A 155 -34.90 -7.37 2.64
CA THR A 155 -34.72 -8.76 3.07
C THR A 155 -33.54 -9.39 2.35
N SER A 156 -32.72 -10.08 3.14
CA SER A 156 -31.62 -10.97 2.77
C SER A 156 -31.71 -11.50 1.34
N LEU A 157 -30.82 -11.01 0.47
CA LEU A 157 -30.37 -11.78 -0.68
C LEU A 157 -29.43 -12.86 -0.16
N ALA A 158 -30.01 -13.89 0.46
CA ALA A 158 -29.33 -15.17 0.52
C ALA A 158 -28.89 -15.49 -0.90
N VAL A 159 -27.61 -15.85 -1.07
CA VAL A 159 -27.06 -16.41 -2.29
C VAL A 159 -27.75 -17.76 -2.51
N ASN A 160 -29.00 -17.70 -2.97
CA ASN A 160 -29.65 -18.82 -3.60
C ASN A 160 -28.98 -19.00 -4.97
N ASP A 161 -28.70 -20.25 -5.27
CA ASP A 161 -28.14 -20.86 -6.49
C ASP A 161 -28.73 -20.33 -7.82
N SER A 162 -29.77 -19.48 -7.77
CA SER A 162 -30.49 -18.90 -8.90
C SER A 162 -29.92 -17.58 -9.46
N ASN A 163 -28.93 -16.92 -8.83
CA ASN A 163 -28.31 -15.71 -9.39
C ASN A 163 -27.21 -16.04 -10.43
N ALA A 164 -27.57 -16.91 -11.37
CA ALA A 164 -26.78 -17.40 -12.50
C ALA A 164 -26.43 -16.34 -13.58
N LYS A 165 -26.53 -15.03 -13.27
CA LYS A 165 -26.35 -13.90 -14.22
C LYS A 165 -25.71 -12.64 -13.63
N ALA A 166 -25.11 -12.71 -12.44
CA ALA A 166 -24.69 -11.49 -11.71
C ALA A 166 -23.54 -10.69 -12.37
N THR A 167 -22.74 -11.31 -13.26
CA THR A 167 -21.59 -10.66 -13.92
C THR A 167 -21.66 -10.69 -15.45
N THR A 168 -22.73 -11.21 -16.04
CA THR A 168 -22.99 -11.11 -17.48
C THR A 168 -23.14 -9.64 -17.87
N GLY A 169 -22.49 -9.18 -18.93
CA GLY A 169 -22.44 -7.77 -19.32
C GLY A 169 -21.41 -6.93 -18.56
N ILE A 170 -20.70 -7.49 -17.59
CA ILE A 170 -19.78 -6.76 -16.73
C ILE A 170 -18.33 -7.08 -17.09
N LYS A 171 -17.55 -6.05 -17.42
CA LYS A 171 -16.10 -6.15 -17.63
C LYS A 171 -15.34 -5.70 -16.39
N ARG A 172 -14.17 -6.27 -16.17
CA ARG A 172 -13.30 -5.91 -15.06
C ARG A 172 -12.77 -4.47 -15.20
N ILE A 173 -12.90 -3.69 -14.13
CA ILE A 173 -12.31 -2.35 -13.99
C ILE A 173 -11.03 -2.39 -13.14
N TRP A 174 -10.12 -1.45 -13.40
CA TRP A 174 -8.86 -1.31 -12.67
C TRP A 174 -9.01 -0.46 -11.41
N ALA A 175 -9.82 -0.96 -10.49
CA ALA A 175 -10.11 -0.31 -9.21
C ALA A 175 -10.17 -1.33 -8.08
N SER A 176 -9.88 -0.86 -6.86
CA SER A 176 -9.95 -1.64 -5.62
C SER A 176 -11.19 -1.26 -4.85
N SER A 177 -12.02 -2.25 -4.52
CA SER A 177 -13.11 -2.09 -3.57
C SER A 177 -12.56 -2.30 -2.17
N HIS A 178 -12.68 -1.30 -1.30
CA HIS A 178 -12.56 -1.49 0.14
C HIS A 178 -13.81 -2.24 0.59
N ASN A 179 -13.67 -3.55 0.75
CA ASN A 179 -14.81 -4.46 0.73
C ASN A 179 -15.08 -5.03 2.12
N ASP A 180 -15.20 -4.15 3.09
CA ASP A 180 -15.29 -4.42 4.52
C ASP A 180 -16.74 -4.38 5.04
N GLU A 181 -16.92 -4.26 6.36
CA GLU A 181 -18.24 -4.16 7.00
C GLU A 181 -19.09 -3.00 6.48
N MET A 182 -18.48 -1.96 5.91
CA MET A 182 -19.19 -0.77 5.44
C MET A 182 -20.06 -1.04 4.21
N GLN A 183 -19.78 -2.11 3.46
CA GLN A 183 -20.58 -2.53 2.30
C GLN A 183 -21.71 -3.50 2.67
N GLY A 184 -21.83 -3.89 3.95
CA GLY A 184 -22.86 -4.82 4.42
C GLY A 184 -22.47 -6.30 4.30
N GLN A 185 -23.46 -7.19 4.16
CA GLN A 185 -23.23 -8.64 4.00
C GLN A 185 -22.94 -9.03 2.54
N ASP A 186 -23.42 -8.24 1.58
CA ASP A 186 -23.29 -8.50 0.15
C ASP A 186 -22.12 -7.74 -0.51
N ALA A 187 -21.11 -7.40 0.29
CA ALA A 187 -19.94 -6.60 -0.10
C ALA A 187 -19.29 -7.13 -1.39
N LEU A 188 -18.94 -8.42 -1.39
CA LEU A 188 -18.37 -9.11 -2.56
C LEU A 188 -19.29 -9.06 -3.78
N VAL A 189 -20.58 -9.36 -3.61
CA VAL A 189 -21.55 -9.35 -4.71
C VAL A 189 -21.67 -7.96 -5.32
N LEU A 190 -21.72 -6.92 -4.47
CA LEU A 190 -21.72 -5.53 -4.93
C LEU A 190 -20.46 -5.21 -5.73
N ALA A 191 -19.28 -5.51 -5.21
CA ALA A 191 -18.01 -5.26 -5.90
C ALA A 191 -17.96 -5.94 -7.27
N LEU A 192 -18.31 -7.23 -7.34
CA LEU A 192 -18.34 -7.98 -8.61
C LEU A 192 -19.41 -7.45 -9.56
N SER A 193 -20.60 -7.10 -9.09
CA SER A 193 -21.66 -6.53 -9.95
C SER A 193 -21.26 -5.20 -10.60
N LEU A 194 -20.28 -4.50 -10.02
CA LEU A 194 -19.75 -3.23 -10.53
C LEU A 194 -18.44 -3.40 -11.32
N GLY A 195 -17.93 -4.64 -11.43
CA GLY A 195 -16.75 -4.97 -12.22
C GLY A 195 -15.42 -4.82 -11.50
N TYR A 196 -15.38 -4.64 -10.17
CA TYR A 196 -14.12 -4.39 -9.46
C TYR A 196 -13.05 -5.47 -9.70
N GLY A 197 -11.89 -5.06 -10.22
CA GLY A 197 -10.77 -5.96 -10.49
C GLY A 197 -9.87 -6.24 -9.29
N PHE A 198 -10.05 -5.51 -8.19
CA PHE A 198 -9.34 -5.72 -6.94
C PHE A 198 -10.32 -5.63 -5.78
N ILE A 199 -10.23 -6.58 -4.86
CA ILE A 199 -11.13 -6.72 -3.71
C ILE A 199 -10.25 -6.77 -2.48
N GLU A 200 -10.38 -5.77 -1.62
CA GLU A 200 -9.66 -5.70 -0.36
C GLU A 200 -10.54 -6.25 0.76
N ILE A 201 -9.93 -7.08 1.61
CA ILE A 201 -10.56 -7.82 2.70
C ILE A 201 -9.70 -7.64 3.95
N ASP A 202 -10.24 -6.91 4.92
CA ASP A 202 -9.68 -6.83 6.26
C ASP A 202 -9.93 -8.14 7.01
N THR A 203 -8.88 -8.72 7.59
CA THR A 203 -9.01 -9.96 8.35
C THR A 203 -8.28 -9.97 9.69
N HIS A 204 -8.95 -10.54 10.68
CA HIS A 204 -8.41 -10.84 12.00
C HIS A 204 -8.48 -12.34 12.28
N LEU A 205 -7.52 -12.88 13.04
CA LEU A 205 -7.68 -14.19 13.67
C LEU A 205 -8.61 -14.03 14.90
N GLY A 206 -9.69 -14.81 14.95
CA GLY A 206 -10.72 -14.70 15.99
C GLY A 206 -11.34 -16.05 16.35
N LEU A 207 -12.26 -16.05 17.32
CA LEU A 207 -12.99 -17.25 17.73
C LEU A 207 -13.98 -17.71 16.64
N ALA A 208 -14.00 -18.99 16.34
CA ALA A 208 -14.97 -19.61 15.43
C ALA A 208 -16.39 -19.69 16.03
N ALA A 209 -16.50 -19.73 17.36
CA ALA A 209 -17.76 -19.67 18.08
C ALA A 209 -17.54 -19.14 19.51
N PRO A 210 -18.56 -18.57 20.18
CA PRO A 210 -18.45 -18.13 21.57
C PRO A 210 -18.01 -19.24 22.53
N SER A 211 -18.49 -20.47 22.32
CA SER A 211 -18.15 -21.66 23.11
C SER A 211 -16.71 -22.14 22.89
N ALA A 212 -16.03 -21.69 21.83
CA ALA A 212 -14.71 -22.15 21.48
C ALA A 212 -13.62 -21.61 22.43
N ARG A 213 -13.95 -20.61 23.26
CA ARG A 213 -13.03 -20.01 24.23
C ARG A 213 -12.52 -20.98 25.29
N SER A 214 -13.32 -21.97 25.69
CA SER A 214 -12.89 -23.00 26.66
C SER A 214 -12.01 -24.09 26.06
N LEU A 215 -11.86 -24.13 24.73
CA LEU A 215 -11.07 -25.12 24.00
C LEU A 215 -9.65 -24.63 23.68
N ILE A 216 -9.39 -23.32 23.79
CA ILE A 216 -8.07 -22.72 23.54
C ILE A 216 -7.02 -23.27 24.52
N ASP A 217 -7.41 -23.59 25.77
CA ASP A 217 -6.49 -24.06 26.81
C ASP A 217 -6.05 -25.53 26.67
N GLN A 218 -6.57 -26.29 25.70
CA GLN A 218 -6.38 -27.75 25.63
C GLN A 218 -5.50 -28.26 24.47
N MET A 219 -4.96 -27.40 23.61
CA MET A 219 -4.19 -27.85 22.43
C MET A 219 -2.81 -27.20 22.30
N ASN A 220 -1.95 -27.41 23.29
CA ASN A 220 -0.57 -26.91 23.28
C ASN A 220 0.44 -27.85 22.59
N ASN A 221 0.02 -28.87 21.84
CA ASN A 221 0.99 -29.84 21.30
C ASN A 221 0.61 -30.55 20.00
N SER A 222 -0.05 -29.87 19.06
CA SER A 222 -0.37 -30.48 17.76
C SER A 222 0.00 -29.55 16.61
N SER A 223 0.61 -30.10 15.56
CA SER A 223 0.90 -29.44 14.28
C SER A 223 -0.36 -29.07 13.46
N ARG A 224 -1.54 -29.15 14.08
CA ARG A 224 -2.83 -28.86 13.48
C ARG A 224 -3.29 -27.48 13.92
N LEU A 225 -3.90 -26.74 13.00
CA LEU A 225 -4.55 -25.47 13.30
C LEU A 225 -5.57 -25.65 14.44
N ASN A 226 -5.67 -24.65 15.31
CA ASN A 226 -6.65 -24.66 16.38
C ASN A 226 -8.05 -24.43 15.78
N SER A 227 -8.90 -25.46 15.79
CA SER A 227 -10.25 -25.40 15.22
C SER A 227 -11.21 -24.46 15.98
N SER A 228 -10.82 -23.98 17.17
CA SER A 228 -11.55 -22.93 17.87
C SER A 228 -11.32 -21.52 17.28
N LEU A 229 -10.36 -21.38 16.36
CA LEU A 229 -10.02 -20.13 15.71
C LEU A 229 -10.36 -20.14 14.22
N THR A 230 -10.65 -18.98 13.66
CA THR A 230 -10.97 -18.78 12.24
C THR A 230 -10.59 -17.36 11.80
N LEU A 231 -10.57 -17.13 10.49
CA LEU A 231 -10.42 -15.80 9.92
C LEU A 231 -11.76 -15.08 9.93
N LEU A 232 -11.86 -14.03 10.74
CA LEU A 232 -13.00 -13.12 10.78
C LEU A 232 -12.73 -11.95 9.84
N ALA A 233 -13.79 -11.44 9.22
CA ALA A 233 -13.75 -10.26 8.38
C ALA A 233 -14.18 -9.01 9.16
N GLY A 234 -13.41 -7.93 9.06
CA GLY A 234 -13.72 -6.64 9.67
C GLY A 234 -12.47 -5.77 9.87
N HIS A 235 -12.65 -4.45 9.80
CA HIS A 235 -11.54 -3.50 9.89
C HIS A 235 -10.96 -3.35 11.30
N THR A 236 -11.82 -3.39 12.31
CA THR A 236 -11.46 -3.24 13.72
C THR A 236 -12.06 -4.35 14.58
N ASP A 237 -11.55 -4.52 15.80
CA ASP A 237 -12.06 -5.51 16.76
C ASP A 237 -13.58 -5.39 17.04
N LYS A 238 -14.16 -4.19 16.87
CA LYS A 238 -15.60 -3.95 17.08
C LYS A 238 -16.47 -4.48 15.94
N ASP A 239 -15.89 -4.66 14.76
CA ASP A 239 -16.58 -5.12 13.56
C ASP A 239 -16.61 -6.66 13.50
N LEU A 240 -15.77 -7.31 14.31
CA LEU A 240 -15.61 -8.75 14.34
C LEU A 240 -16.85 -9.45 14.89
N ASN A 241 -17.35 -10.39 14.10
CA ASN A 241 -18.47 -11.24 14.45
C ASN A 241 -18.16 -12.67 14.01
N TYR A 242 -18.35 -13.66 14.90
CA TYR A 242 -18.07 -15.06 14.60
C TYR A 242 -18.96 -15.64 13.47
N HIS A 243 -20.05 -14.96 13.11
CA HIS A 243 -20.87 -15.27 11.92
C HIS A 243 -20.39 -14.60 10.63
N ARG A 244 -19.32 -13.79 10.68
CA ARG A 244 -18.75 -13.05 9.55
C ARG A 244 -17.31 -13.52 9.31
N THR A 245 -17.17 -14.74 8.84
CA THR A 245 -15.85 -15.31 8.49
C THR A 245 -15.43 -14.89 7.08
N VAL A 246 -14.12 -14.78 6.84
CA VAL A 246 -13.56 -14.54 5.50
C VAL A 246 -14.02 -15.63 4.53
N LYS A 247 -14.01 -16.88 5.00
CA LYS A 247 -14.50 -18.03 4.25
C LYS A 247 -15.93 -17.84 3.77
N GLN A 248 -16.87 -17.52 4.66
CA GLN A 248 -18.29 -17.40 4.31
C GLN A 248 -18.61 -16.18 3.45
N LEU A 249 -18.00 -15.03 3.75
CA LEU A 249 -18.31 -13.78 3.06
C LEU A 249 -17.62 -13.64 1.70
N TYR A 250 -16.44 -14.26 1.52
CA TYR A 250 -15.63 -14.05 0.33
C TYR A 250 -15.25 -15.35 -0.38
N PHE A 251 -14.57 -16.27 0.30
CA PHE A 251 -13.98 -17.42 -0.39
C PHE A 251 -15.00 -18.44 -0.88
N ASP A 252 -16.03 -18.76 -0.10
CA ASP A 252 -17.08 -19.68 -0.55
C ASP A 252 -17.86 -19.13 -1.77
N PRO A 253 -18.30 -17.85 -1.77
CA PRO A 253 -18.90 -17.27 -2.96
C PRO A 253 -17.94 -17.18 -4.17
N LEU A 254 -16.67 -16.84 -3.96
CA LEU A 254 -15.66 -16.80 -5.03
C LEU A 254 -15.48 -18.18 -5.67
N MET A 255 -15.32 -19.21 -4.84
CA MET A 255 -15.20 -20.60 -5.30
C MET A 255 -16.43 -21.03 -6.09
N ALA A 256 -17.64 -20.75 -5.58
CA ALA A 256 -18.88 -21.10 -6.24
C ALA A 256 -19.01 -20.46 -7.65
N VAL A 257 -18.64 -19.18 -7.80
CA VAL A 257 -18.65 -18.51 -9.10
C VAL A 257 -17.61 -19.13 -10.05
N LEU A 258 -16.39 -19.38 -9.59
CA LEU A 258 -15.33 -19.95 -10.42
C LEU A 258 -15.66 -21.39 -10.87
N ASP A 259 -16.19 -22.21 -9.97
CA ASP A 259 -16.62 -23.58 -10.28
C ASP A 259 -17.74 -23.58 -11.32
N ARG A 260 -18.76 -22.74 -11.11
CA ARG A 260 -19.88 -22.58 -12.04
C ARG A 260 -19.39 -22.17 -13.42
N ASN A 261 -18.57 -21.12 -13.50
CA ASN A 261 -18.08 -20.60 -14.78
C ASN A 261 -17.15 -21.60 -15.47
N SER A 262 -16.40 -22.40 -14.70
CA SER A 262 -15.45 -23.39 -15.23
C SER A 262 -16.09 -24.77 -15.49
N ALA A 263 -17.37 -24.98 -15.17
CA ALA A 263 -18.04 -26.27 -15.37
C ALA A 263 -18.02 -26.74 -16.84
N ALA A 264 -18.18 -25.80 -17.79
CA ALA A 264 -18.12 -26.08 -19.23
C ALA A 264 -16.68 -26.27 -19.76
N VAL A 265 -15.67 -25.76 -19.06
CA VAL A 265 -14.26 -26.03 -19.38
C VAL A 265 -13.93 -27.51 -19.08
N ASN A 266 -14.49 -28.03 -17.98
CA ASN A 266 -14.32 -29.42 -17.59
C ASN A 266 -15.06 -30.42 -18.51
N SER A 267 -15.96 -29.94 -19.39
CA SER A 267 -16.76 -30.79 -20.30
C SER A 267 -16.15 -30.99 -21.70
N SER A 268 -14.82 -30.96 -21.85
CA SER A 268 -14.03 -31.29 -23.06
C SER A 268 -14.13 -30.35 -24.27
N LEU A 269 -15.01 -29.35 -24.25
CA LEU A 269 -15.21 -28.43 -25.40
C LEU A 269 -14.13 -27.35 -25.53
N MET A 270 -13.29 -27.13 -24.49
CA MET A 270 -12.29 -26.06 -24.43
C MET A 270 -10.92 -26.66 -24.02
N ARG A 271 -10.32 -27.48 -24.89
CA ARG A 271 -9.17 -28.37 -24.56
C ARG A 271 -7.94 -27.69 -23.94
N ASP A 272 -7.76 -26.38 -24.10
CA ASP A 272 -6.57 -25.65 -23.62
C ASP A 272 -6.85 -24.65 -22.48
N ARG A 273 -8.13 -24.41 -22.14
CA ARG A 273 -8.50 -23.51 -21.04
C ARG A 273 -8.57 -24.30 -19.74
N LYS A 274 -8.05 -23.74 -18.63
CA LYS A 274 -8.08 -24.40 -17.30
C LYS A 274 -9.15 -23.86 -16.37
N TRP A 275 -9.62 -22.63 -16.62
CA TRP A 275 -10.58 -21.93 -15.77
C TRP A 275 -11.28 -20.84 -16.58
N VAL A 276 -12.45 -20.40 -16.10
CA VAL A 276 -13.11 -19.15 -16.52
C VAL A 276 -13.15 -18.22 -15.29
N GLY A 277 -12.78 -16.96 -15.48
CA GLY A 277 -12.71 -15.96 -14.42
C GLY A 277 -14.08 -15.59 -13.85
N LEU A 278 -14.09 -14.64 -12.92
CA LEU A 278 -15.31 -14.20 -12.24
C LEU A 278 -16.30 -13.45 -13.16
N TYR A 279 -15.77 -12.86 -14.24
CA TYR A 279 -16.53 -12.08 -15.22
C TYR A 279 -16.75 -12.91 -16.47
N GLU A 280 -18.01 -13.23 -16.78
CA GLU A 280 -18.35 -14.11 -17.91
C GLU A 280 -17.94 -13.50 -19.27
N ASP A 281 -18.08 -12.18 -19.42
CA ASP A 281 -17.71 -11.44 -20.63
C ASP A 281 -16.24 -10.99 -20.65
N ASP A 282 -15.49 -11.28 -19.59
CA ASP A 282 -14.03 -11.12 -19.50
C ASP A 282 -13.43 -12.41 -18.90
N PRO A 283 -13.52 -13.55 -19.61
CA PRO A 283 -13.29 -14.88 -19.05
C PRO A 283 -11.84 -15.13 -18.63
N ASP A 284 -10.90 -14.32 -19.10
CA ASP A 284 -9.48 -14.40 -18.73
C ASP A 284 -9.08 -13.32 -17.71
N ALA A 285 -10.05 -12.56 -17.19
CA ALA A 285 -9.87 -11.56 -16.15
C ALA A 285 -9.17 -12.16 -14.92
N ASN A 286 -8.10 -11.50 -14.50
CA ASN A 286 -7.49 -11.77 -13.20
C ASN A 286 -7.99 -10.72 -12.20
N VAL A 287 -8.51 -11.20 -11.08
CA VAL A 287 -8.98 -10.37 -9.96
C VAL A 287 -7.98 -10.49 -8.81
N GLY A 288 -7.51 -9.33 -8.34
CA GLY A 288 -6.64 -9.27 -7.17
C GLY A 288 -7.47 -9.34 -5.89
N ILE A 289 -7.11 -10.24 -4.98
CA ILE A 289 -7.68 -10.30 -3.63
C ILE A 289 -6.62 -9.78 -2.67
N LEU A 290 -6.83 -8.58 -2.14
CA LEU A 290 -5.94 -7.93 -1.18
C LEU A 290 -6.38 -8.37 0.22
N ILE A 291 -5.55 -9.13 0.92
CA ILE A 291 -5.82 -9.60 2.28
C ILE A 291 -5.09 -8.67 3.25
N ASP A 292 -5.78 -7.73 3.87
CA ASP A 292 -5.22 -6.87 4.92
C ASP A 292 -5.21 -7.66 6.24
N MET A 293 -4.04 -8.25 6.54
CA MET A 293 -3.83 -9.01 7.77
C MET A 293 -3.71 -8.04 8.94
N LYS A 294 -4.72 -8.00 9.79
CA LYS A 294 -4.73 -7.12 10.97
C LYS A 294 -3.97 -7.77 12.12
N ASN A 295 -3.33 -6.92 12.92
CA ASN A 295 -2.59 -7.31 14.12
C ASN A 295 -1.39 -8.22 13.81
N ASP A 296 -1.51 -9.54 13.98
CA ASP A 296 -0.43 -10.53 13.86
C ASP A 296 -0.59 -11.39 12.60
N GLY A 297 0.13 -11.01 11.53
CA GLY A 297 0.12 -11.74 10.27
C GLY A 297 0.80 -13.11 10.34
N ASP A 298 1.73 -13.36 11.27
CA ASP A 298 2.31 -14.69 11.46
C ASP A 298 1.26 -15.68 11.99
N CYS A 299 0.35 -15.20 12.83
CA CYS A 299 -0.76 -15.98 13.37
C CYS A 299 -1.90 -16.18 12.36
N ILE A 300 -2.18 -15.20 11.52
CA ILE A 300 -3.17 -15.31 10.43
C ILE A 300 -2.68 -16.25 9.32
N TRP A 301 -1.39 -16.20 8.98
CA TRP A 301 -0.80 -16.89 7.83
C TRP A 301 -1.20 -18.37 7.69
N PRO A 302 -1.06 -19.25 8.70
CA PRO A 302 -1.36 -20.66 8.51
C PRO A 302 -2.86 -20.94 8.31
N TYR A 303 -3.77 -20.10 8.83
CA TYR A 303 -5.20 -20.20 8.55
C TYR A 303 -5.53 -19.72 7.14
N LEU A 304 -4.90 -18.65 6.68
CA LEU A 304 -5.06 -18.16 5.30
C LEU A 304 -4.59 -19.21 4.27
N ILE A 305 -3.44 -19.84 4.52
CA ILE A 305 -2.95 -20.94 3.68
C ILE A 305 -3.98 -22.08 3.61
N ALA A 306 -4.58 -22.47 4.74
CA ALA A 306 -5.59 -23.52 4.78
C ALA A 306 -6.86 -23.15 4.00
N GLU A 307 -7.32 -21.91 4.10
CA GLU A 307 -8.50 -21.43 3.36
C GLU A 307 -8.24 -21.25 1.85
N LEU A 308 -6.99 -20.98 1.45
CA LEU A 308 -6.60 -20.86 0.04
C LEU A 308 -6.26 -22.19 -0.64
N GLN A 309 -5.99 -23.24 0.13
CA GLN A 309 -5.60 -24.55 -0.41
C GLN A 309 -6.60 -25.10 -1.45
N PRO A 310 -7.93 -25.04 -1.25
CA PRO A 310 -8.89 -25.50 -2.26
C PRO A 310 -8.80 -24.75 -3.60
N PHE A 311 -8.44 -23.46 -3.58
CA PHE A 311 -8.23 -22.68 -4.80
C PHE A 311 -6.93 -23.07 -5.50
N LEU A 312 -5.87 -23.34 -4.71
CA LEU A 312 -4.60 -23.81 -5.25
C LEU A 312 -4.77 -25.16 -5.96
N ASP A 313 -5.48 -26.10 -5.33
CA ASP A 313 -5.73 -27.45 -5.87
C ASP A 313 -6.49 -27.42 -7.20
N LYS A 314 -7.41 -26.45 -7.36
CA LYS A 314 -8.17 -26.23 -8.60
C LYS A 314 -7.43 -25.37 -9.64
N GLY A 315 -6.23 -24.89 -9.34
CA GLY A 315 -5.50 -23.99 -10.24
C GLY A 315 -6.14 -22.60 -10.38
N TYR A 316 -6.92 -22.17 -9.39
CA TYR A 316 -7.58 -20.86 -9.37
C TYR A 316 -6.69 -19.72 -8.87
N LEU A 317 -5.51 -20.02 -8.36
CA LEU A 317 -4.55 -19.02 -7.92
C LEU A 317 -3.47 -18.79 -8.98
N THR A 318 -3.08 -17.53 -9.15
CA THR A 318 -1.86 -17.17 -9.84
C THR A 318 -0.67 -17.55 -8.98
N THR A 319 0.28 -18.28 -9.54
CA THR A 319 1.45 -18.79 -8.82
C THR A 319 2.75 -18.44 -9.53
N TYR A 320 3.82 -18.35 -8.76
CA TYR A 320 5.19 -18.19 -9.21
C TYR A 320 6.07 -19.26 -8.55
N ASN A 321 6.67 -20.13 -9.37
CA ASN A 321 7.63 -21.11 -8.91
C ASN A 321 9.02 -20.46 -8.87
N VAL A 322 9.58 -20.33 -7.67
CA VAL A 322 10.82 -19.58 -7.44
C VAL A 322 12.05 -20.29 -8.02
N SER A 323 12.08 -21.63 -8.01
CA SER A 323 13.24 -22.37 -8.51
C SER A 323 13.29 -22.41 -10.04
N THR A 324 12.13 -22.48 -10.70
CA THR A 324 12.06 -22.53 -12.17
C THR A 324 11.85 -21.16 -12.81
N GLY A 325 11.44 -20.15 -12.04
CA GLY A 325 11.07 -18.82 -12.55
C GLY A 325 9.76 -18.80 -13.35
N ILE A 326 8.95 -19.85 -13.28
CA ILE A 326 7.73 -20.01 -14.10
C ILE A 326 6.52 -19.41 -13.38
N TRP A 327 5.76 -18.60 -14.12
CA TRP A 327 4.43 -18.13 -13.72
C TRP A 327 3.34 -19.07 -14.23
N THR A 328 2.37 -19.38 -13.37
CA THR A 328 1.10 -20.00 -13.77
C THR A 328 -0.03 -19.04 -13.48
N ARG A 329 -0.78 -18.64 -14.49
CA ARG A 329 -1.87 -17.67 -14.34
C ARG A 329 -3.14 -18.35 -13.83
N GLY A 330 -3.73 -17.78 -12.78
CA GLY A 330 -5.07 -18.10 -12.28
C GLY A 330 -6.04 -16.93 -12.45
N PRO A 331 -7.36 -17.15 -12.25
CA PRO A 331 -8.37 -16.10 -12.18
C PRO A 331 -8.17 -15.18 -10.96
N LEU A 332 -7.51 -15.65 -9.90
CA LEU A 332 -7.23 -14.87 -8.70
C LEU A 332 -5.73 -14.61 -8.54
N THR A 333 -5.37 -13.43 -8.05
CA THR A 333 -4.02 -13.13 -7.52
C THR A 333 -4.18 -12.72 -6.06
N ILE A 334 -3.61 -13.46 -5.13
CA ILE A 334 -3.69 -13.12 -3.70
C ILE A 334 -2.54 -12.19 -3.35
N ILE A 335 -2.84 -11.01 -2.80
CA ILE A 335 -1.86 -10.02 -2.34
C ILE A 335 -2.05 -9.82 -0.84
N GLY A 336 -1.09 -10.24 -0.03
CA GLY A 336 -1.05 -9.93 1.39
C GLY A 336 -0.65 -8.47 1.62
N THR A 337 -1.49 -7.75 2.37
CA THR A 337 -1.28 -6.38 2.81
C THR A 337 -1.30 -6.32 4.35
N GLY A 338 -1.24 -5.13 4.95
CA GLY A 338 -1.23 -4.99 6.42
C GLY A 338 -0.01 -5.63 7.08
N SER A 339 -0.22 -6.40 8.15
CA SER A 339 0.83 -7.12 8.89
C SER A 339 1.36 -8.38 8.20
N THR A 340 1.25 -8.48 6.87
CA THR A 340 1.71 -9.65 6.10
C THR A 340 3.18 -9.98 6.41
N PRO A 341 3.51 -11.22 6.80
CA PRO A 341 4.87 -11.58 7.17
C PRO A 341 5.75 -11.77 5.92
N ILE A 342 6.48 -10.73 5.53
CA ILE A 342 7.34 -10.75 4.34
C ILE A 342 8.32 -11.94 4.26
N PRO A 343 8.93 -12.46 5.36
CA PRO A 343 9.80 -13.63 5.26
C PRO A 343 9.06 -14.86 4.72
N ARG A 344 7.79 -15.05 5.10
CA ARG A 344 6.99 -16.19 4.61
C ARG A 344 6.66 -16.07 3.13
N VAL A 345 6.43 -14.86 2.64
CA VAL A 345 6.24 -14.60 1.20
C VAL A 345 7.55 -14.84 0.44
N TYR A 346 8.65 -14.29 0.94
CA TYR A 346 9.95 -14.32 0.26
C TYR A 346 10.49 -15.75 0.14
N TYR A 347 10.56 -16.50 1.25
CA TYR A 347 11.13 -17.85 1.27
C TYR A 347 10.18 -18.95 0.78
N SER A 348 8.95 -18.62 0.34
CA SER A 348 8.06 -19.63 -0.25
C SER A 348 8.63 -20.16 -1.57
N ALA A 349 8.76 -21.48 -1.70
CA ALA A 349 9.21 -22.12 -2.94
C ALA A 349 8.20 -22.00 -4.08
N LEU A 350 6.90 -22.09 -3.75
CA LEU A 350 5.78 -21.82 -4.65
C LEU A 350 4.98 -20.66 -4.09
N ARG A 351 5.10 -19.49 -4.71
CA ARG A 351 4.44 -18.27 -4.25
C ARG A 351 3.08 -18.13 -4.90
N TYR A 352 2.02 -18.16 -4.10
CA TYR A 352 0.63 -17.88 -4.53
C TYR A 352 -0.04 -16.81 -3.66
N ILE A 353 0.63 -16.39 -2.59
CA ILE A 353 0.36 -15.16 -1.84
C ILE A 353 1.55 -14.24 -2.10
N PHE A 354 1.29 -13.07 -2.68
CA PHE A 354 2.30 -12.06 -2.98
C PHE A 354 2.27 -10.94 -1.94
N TYR A 355 3.26 -10.06 -1.94
CA TYR A 355 3.38 -8.97 -0.97
C TYR A 355 2.97 -7.63 -1.57
N ASP A 356 2.18 -6.82 -0.87
CA ASP A 356 1.93 -5.42 -1.23
C ASP A 356 3.12 -4.54 -0.80
N ALA A 357 3.97 -4.16 -1.76
CA ALA A 357 5.18 -3.41 -1.45
C ALA A 357 4.89 -1.95 -1.03
N PRO A 358 5.77 -1.32 -0.23
CA PRO A 358 5.65 0.10 0.09
C PRO A 358 5.90 0.96 -1.16
N LEU A 359 4.84 1.58 -1.71
CA LEU A 359 4.92 2.32 -2.99
C LEU A 359 5.96 3.45 -2.98
N LEU A 360 6.15 4.12 -1.84
CA LEU A 360 7.08 5.24 -1.71
C LEU A 360 8.56 4.80 -1.62
N GLU A 361 8.81 3.52 -1.33
CA GLU A 361 10.13 2.95 -1.08
C GLU A 361 10.54 1.92 -2.14
N LEU A 362 9.82 1.85 -3.26
CA LEU A 362 10.08 0.86 -4.32
C LEU A 362 11.48 0.91 -4.93
N SER A 363 12.12 2.08 -4.89
CA SER A 363 13.50 2.27 -5.37
C SER A 363 14.55 1.77 -4.38
N GLU A 364 14.18 1.62 -3.11
CA GLU A 364 15.09 1.22 -2.05
C GLU A 364 15.11 -0.32 -1.92
N PRO A 365 16.29 -0.92 -1.71
CA PRO A 365 16.38 -2.34 -1.41
C PRO A 365 15.80 -2.64 -0.03
N TYR A 366 15.12 -3.77 0.11
CA TYR A 366 14.59 -4.24 1.39
C TYR A 366 15.46 -5.37 1.94
N THR A 367 15.70 -5.36 3.26
CA THR A 367 16.48 -6.41 3.94
C THR A 367 15.60 -7.18 4.92
N ILE A 368 15.48 -8.50 4.68
CA ILE A 368 14.92 -9.44 5.63
C ILE A 368 16.07 -9.89 6.53
N PRO A 369 16.00 -9.70 7.87
CA PRO A 369 16.99 -10.25 8.79
C PRO A 369 16.91 -11.78 8.83
N THR A 370 17.88 -12.45 9.44
CA THR A 370 17.81 -13.90 9.66
C THR A 370 16.54 -14.26 10.44
N THR A 371 15.76 -15.20 9.93
CA THR A 371 14.53 -15.70 10.56
C THR A 371 14.53 -17.22 10.60
N SER A 372 13.53 -17.83 11.24
CA SER A 372 13.30 -19.28 11.15
C SER A 372 13.00 -19.78 9.73
N PHE A 373 12.65 -18.88 8.80
CA PHE A 373 12.31 -19.23 7.41
C PHE A 373 13.53 -19.19 6.48
N GLY A 374 14.60 -18.48 6.85
CA GLY A 374 15.79 -18.37 6.01
C GLY A 374 16.83 -17.35 6.50
N PRO A 375 18.00 -17.31 5.84
CA PRO A 375 19.13 -16.45 6.19
C PRO A 375 18.88 -15.00 5.77
N SER A 376 19.50 -14.03 6.46
CA SER A 376 19.41 -12.60 6.08
C SER A 376 19.62 -12.39 4.58
N THR A 377 18.73 -11.63 3.94
CA THR A 377 18.76 -11.39 2.49
C THR A 377 18.31 -9.97 2.17
N THR A 378 18.97 -9.36 1.18
CA THR A 378 18.63 -8.04 0.67
C THR A 378 18.20 -8.19 -0.79
N PHE A 379 17.05 -7.63 -1.15
CA PHE A 379 16.51 -7.72 -2.51
C PHE A 379 15.87 -6.40 -2.95
N ASN A 380 15.73 -6.24 -4.26
CA ASN A 380 15.01 -5.13 -4.87
C ASN A 380 13.57 -5.54 -5.15
N TRP A 381 12.63 -4.63 -4.95
CA TRP A 381 11.22 -4.87 -5.30
C TRP A 381 11.04 -5.11 -6.80
N ASP A 382 10.36 -6.20 -7.12
CA ASP A 382 9.90 -6.57 -8.45
C ASP A 382 8.55 -7.31 -8.39
N LYS A 383 7.96 -7.55 -9.57
CA LYS A 383 6.65 -8.20 -9.69
C LYS A 383 6.58 -9.65 -9.20
N THR A 384 7.72 -10.34 -9.03
CA THR A 384 7.75 -11.75 -8.60
C THR A 384 7.46 -11.91 -7.12
N ILE A 385 7.83 -10.91 -6.31
CA ILE A 385 7.43 -10.82 -4.90
C ILE A 385 6.20 -9.94 -4.72
N SER A 386 6.11 -8.85 -5.48
CA SER A 386 5.12 -7.79 -5.27
C SER A 386 4.51 -7.32 -6.58
N PRO A 387 3.41 -7.94 -7.05
CA PRO A 387 2.68 -7.48 -8.24
C PRO A 387 1.95 -6.16 -8.00
N MET A 388 1.81 -5.74 -6.74
CA MET A 388 1.21 -4.49 -6.31
C MET A 388 2.10 -3.77 -5.30
N ALA A 389 2.03 -2.44 -5.30
CA ALA A 389 2.59 -1.59 -4.27
C ALA A 389 1.62 -0.47 -3.92
N SER A 390 1.41 -0.26 -2.62
CA SER A 390 0.41 0.66 -2.12
C SER A 390 1.00 1.76 -1.24
N SER A 391 0.31 2.90 -1.19
CA SER A 391 0.52 3.92 -0.15
C SER A 391 -0.78 4.65 0.16
N LYS A 392 -0.85 5.23 1.37
CA LYS A 392 -1.94 6.12 1.74
C LYS A 392 -1.83 7.40 0.93
N PHE A 393 -2.96 7.89 0.42
CA PHE A 393 -3.00 9.19 -0.22
C PHE A 393 -2.57 10.29 0.77
N PRO A 394 -1.57 11.11 0.43
CA PRO A 394 -1.09 12.18 1.31
C PRO A 394 -2.06 13.37 1.30
N LEU A 395 -3.21 13.20 1.97
CA LEU A 395 -4.32 14.15 1.97
C LEU A 395 -3.90 15.52 2.53
N LEU A 396 -3.08 15.56 3.57
CA LEU A 396 -2.62 16.81 4.16
C LEU A 396 -1.75 17.60 3.18
N ASP A 397 -0.85 16.93 2.46
CA ASP A 397 -0.02 17.56 1.43
C ASP A 397 -0.86 18.08 0.27
N TYR A 398 -1.90 17.33 -0.13
CA TYR A 398 -2.85 17.76 -1.15
C TYR A 398 -3.61 19.03 -0.72
N LEU A 399 -4.13 19.06 0.51
CA LEU A 399 -4.87 20.21 1.04
C LEU A 399 -3.97 21.44 1.21
N ALA A 400 -2.70 21.24 1.55
CA ALA A 400 -1.70 22.31 1.69
C ALA A 400 -1.40 23.04 0.37
N LEU A 401 -1.72 22.44 -0.79
CA LEU A 401 -1.59 23.10 -2.09
C LEU A 401 -2.57 24.28 -2.28
N GLY A 402 -3.64 24.33 -1.49
CA GLY A 402 -4.67 25.37 -1.57
C GLY A 402 -5.59 25.28 -2.81
N PRO A 403 -6.63 26.12 -2.88
CA PRO A 403 -7.61 26.11 -3.97
C PRO A 403 -6.98 26.43 -5.34
N GLY A 404 -7.38 25.71 -6.39
CA GLY A 404 -6.94 25.99 -7.77
C GLY A 404 -5.61 25.36 -8.18
N SER A 405 -4.96 24.63 -7.28
CA SER A 405 -3.74 23.85 -7.53
C SER A 405 -3.97 22.53 -8.29
N ASP A 406 -5.24 22.23 -8.60
CA ASP A 406 -5.70 21.03 -9.33
C ASP A 406 -5.27 21.00 -10.81
N LYS A 407 -4.63 22.07 -11.31
CA LYS A 407 -4.33 22.24 -12.74
C LYS A 407 -3.16 21.39 -13.25
N GLY A 408 -2.49 20.62 -12.39
CA GLY A 408 -1.29 19.88 -12.78
C GLY A 408 -0.15 20.80 -13.24
N GLY A 409 1.01 20.22 -13.57
CA GLY A 409 2.24 20.92 -13.95
C GLY A 409 3.42 20.52 -13.06
N SER A 410 4.49 21.32 -13.05
CA SER A 410 5.73 21.09 -12.27
C SER A 410 5.56 21.25 -10.75
N ASN A 411 4.33 21.12 -10.24
CA ASN A 411 4.07 21.07 -8.80
C ASN A 411 4.66 19.75 -8.25
N PRO A 412 5.52 19.80 -7.22
CA PRO A 412 6.18 18.63 -6.67
C PRO A 412 5.25 17.51 -6.24
N PHE A 413 4.08 17.82 -5.67
CA PHE A 413 3.09 16.81 -5.27
C PHE A 413 2.63 15.97 -6.46
N TRP A 414 2.24 16.65 -7.55
CA TRP A 414 1.77 16.00 -8.77
C TRP A 414 2.88 15.20 -9.46
N CYS A 415 4.10 15.76 -9.47
CA CYS A 415 5.28 15.09 -10.01
C CYS A 415 5.61 13.82 -9.23
N ASN A 416 5.54 13.86 -7.90
CA ASN A 416 5.81 12.71 -7.06
C ASN A 416 4.78 11.58 -7.26
N LEU A 417 3.48 11.88 -7.31
CA LEU A 417 2.46 10.85 -7.57
C LEU A 417 2.67 10.13 -8.92
N LYS A 418 3.05 10.89 -9.95
CA LYS A 418 3.40 10.34 -11.27
C LYS A 418 4.69 9.55 -11.23
N LEU A 419 5.71 10.06 -10.55
CA LEU A 419 7.00 9.41 -10.39
C LEU A 419 6.84 8.05 -9.72
N PHE A 420 6.11 7.94 -8.60
CA PHE A 420 5.86 6.66 -7.93
C PHE A 420 5.09 5.68 -8.82
N SER A 421 4.12 6.16 -9.60
CA SER A 421 3.40 5.33 -10.56
C SER A 421 4.29 4.86 -11.71
N ALA A 422 5.22 5.70 -12.17
CA ALA A 422 6.21 5.35 -13.20
C ALA A 422 7.26 4.36 -12.68
N ILE A 423 7.76 4.54 -11.46
CA ILE A 423 8.71 3.62 -10.80
C ILE A 423 8.06 2.23 -10.66
N ALA A 424 6.83 2.16 -10.14
CA ALA A 424 6.10 0.90 -10.00
C ALA A 424 5.95 0.21 -11.36
N ARG A 425 5.49 0.95 -12.37
CA ARG A 425 5.33 0.42 -13.74
C ARG A 425 6.65 -0.08 -14.33
N GLY A 426 7.74 0.65 -14.14
CA GLY A 426 9.08 0.23 -14.59
C GLY A 426 9.56 -1.08 -13.97
N LYS A 427 9.04 -1.43 -12.79
CA LYS A 427 9.29 -2.72 -12.09
C LYS A 427 8.24 -3.79 -12.43
N GLY A 428 7.27 -3.49 -13.28
CA GLY A 428 6.14 -4.37 -13.57
C GLY A 428 5.13 -4.49 -12.42
N ILE A 429 5.13 -3.53 -11.50
CA ILE A 429 4.31 -3.48 -10.29
C ILE A 429 3.15 -2.51 -10.49
N GLN A 430 1.96 -2.88 -10.02
CA GLN A 430 0.78 -2.02 -10.04
C GLN A 430 0.80 -1.06 -8.86
N SER A 431 0.80 0.25 -9.11
CA SER A 431 0.65 1.23 -8.04
C SER A 431 -0.81 1.38 -7.59
N ARG A 432 -1.03 1.41 -6.27
CA ARG A 432 -2.34 1.66 -5.66
C ARG A 432 -2.24 2.78 -4.63
N TRP A 433 -3.25 3.64 -4.58
CA TRP A 433 -3.41 4.62 -3.52
C TRP A 433 -4.72 4.37 -2.76
N TRP A 434 -4.64 4.30 -1.43
CA TRP A 434 -5.78 4.14 -0.53
C TRP A 434 -5.99 5.37 0.36
N GLY A 435 -7.07 5.39 1.15
CA GLY A 435 -7.35 6.50 2.07
C GLY A 435 -7.86 7.76 1.37
N VAL A 436 -8.64 7.59 0.31
CA VAL A 436 -9.38 8.69 -0.31
C VAL A 436 -10.46 9.18 0.67
N ALA A 437 -10.71 10.49 0.71
CA ALA A 437 -11.72 11.05 1.58
C ALA A 437 -13.10 10.44 1.26
N ARG A 438 -13.82 9.96 2.28
CA ARG A 438 -15.22 9.52 2.14
C ARG A 438 -16.15 10.70 1.90
N GLN A 439 -15.91 11.80 2.60
CA GLN A 439 -16.68 13.03 2.54
C GLN A 439 -15.73 14.24 2.63
N PRO A 440 -16.14 15.42 2.13
CA PRO A 440 -17.33 15.65 1.31
C PRO A 440 -17.18 15.06 -0.12
N ARG A 441 -18.30 14.73 -0.76
CA ARG A 441 -18.36 14.16 -2.13
C ARG A 441 -17.47 14.86 -3.16
N TRP A 442 -17.38 16.19 -3.12
CA TRP A 442 -16.56 16.95 -4.06
C TRP A 442 -15.05 16.66 -3.87
N LEU A 443 -14.59 16.52 -2.63
CA LEU A 443 -13.19 16.25 -2.31
C LEU A 443 -12.81 14.82 -2.73
N ARG A 444 -13.69 13.86 -2.44
CA ARG A 444 -13.58 12.47 -2.90
C ARG A 444 -13.34 12.38 -4.41
N ARG A 445 -14.22 13.02 -5.21
CA ARG A 445 -14.10 13.08 -6.68
C ARG A 445 -12.83 13.77 -7.15
N LYS A 446 -12.39 14.82 -6.45
CA LYS A 446 -11.13 15.52 -6.75
C LYS A 446 -9.92 14.62 -6.53
N MET A 447 -9.89 13.88 -5.43
CA MET A 447 -8.82 12.92 -5.16
C MET A 447 -8.80 11.79 -6.20
N TRP A 448 -9.95 11.26 -6.61
CA TRP A 448 -10.00 10.30 -7.72
C TRP A 448 -9.47 10.88 -9.03
N GLU A 449 -9.79 12.13 -9.35
CA GLU A 449 -9.25 12.82 -10.52
C GLU A 449 -7.73 12.97 -10.44
N VAL A 450 -7.21 13.30 -9.25
CA VAL A 450 -5.77 13.42 -8.98
C VAL A 450 -5.07 12.09 -9.24
N LEU A 451 -5.59 11.00 -8.67
CA LEU A 451 -5.04 9.66 -8.80
C LEU A 451 -5.12 9.10 -10.23
N TRP A 452 -6.22 9.39 -10.93
CA TRP A 452 -6.37 9.05 -12.34
C TRP A 452 -5.30 9.73 -13.21
N LYS A 453 -5.10 11.04 -13.00
CA LYS A 453 -4.09 11.84 -13.71
C LYS A 453 -2.66 11.52 -13.30
N SER A 454 -2.44 10.93 -12.12
CA SER A 454 -1.11 10.49 -11.72
C SER A 454 -0.66 9.22 -12.44
N GLY A 455 -1.56 8.55 -13.16
CA GLY A 455 -1.28 7.28 -13.81
C GLY A 455 -1.20 6.10 -12.84
N ALA A 456 -1.83 6.22 -11.66
CA ALA A 456 -1.95 5.12 -10.71
C ALA A 456 -2.61 3.90 -11.36
N ALA A 457 -2.06 2.70 -11.20
CA ALA A 457 -2.60 1.51 -11.87
C ALA A 457 -4.01 1.19 -11.34
N VAL A 458 -4.16 1.18 -10.01
CA VAL A 458 -5.39 0.84 -9.29
C VAL A 458 -5.78 2.00 -8.38
N ILE A 459 -7.06 2.40 -8.41
CA ILE A 459 -7.61 3.44 -7.52
C ILE A 459 -8.52 2.77 -6.50
N ASN A 460 -8.32 3.06 -5.21
CA ASN A 460 -9.17 2.55 -4.15
C ASN A 460 -10.50 3.34 -4.06
N SER A 461 -11.58 2.63 -3.76
CA SER A 461 -12.89 3.20 -3.51
C SER A 461 -13.56 2.60 -2.29
N ASP A 462 -14.06 3.48 -1.42
CA ASP A 462 -14.97 3.13 -0.32
C ASP A 462 -16.45 3.27 -0.73
N ASP A 463 -16.75 4.06 -1.77
CA ASP A 463 -18.10 4.24 -2.32
C ASP A 463 -18.15 3.64 -3.72
N LEU A 464 -18.45 2.35 -3.76
CA LEU A 464 -18.27 1.53 -4.95
C LEU A 464 -19.16 2.00 -6.11
N ARG A 465 -20.42 2.33 -5.79
CA ARG A 465 -21.41 2.76 -6.77
C ARG A 465 -21.05 4.12 -7.36
N GLU A 466 -20.70 5.09 -6.52
CA GLU A 466 -20.31 6.40 -7.03
C GLU A 466 -19.03 6.32 -7.86
N PHE A 467 -18.03 5.59 -7.39
CA PHE A 467 -16.77 5.46 -8.10
C PHE A 467 -16.98 4.86 -9.49
N LYS A 468 -17.78 3.80 -9.61
CA LYS A 468 -18.14 3.22 -10.92
C LYS A 468 -18.76 4.26 -11.84
N LEU A 469 -19.80 4.97 -11.37
CA LEU A 469 -20.45 6.03 -12.15
C LEU A 469 -19.46 7.14 -12.55
N TRP A 470 -18.54 7.50 -11.67
CA TRP A 470 -17.49 8.48 -11.96
C TRP A 470 -16.49 7.95 -12.99
N LEU A 471 -16.06 6.69 -12.88
CA LEU A 471 -15.11 6.06 -13.77
C LEU A 471 -15.67 5.94 -15.20
N ASP A 472 -16.96 5.62 -15.35
CA ASP A 472 -17.62 5.53 -16.66
C ASP A 472 -17.60 6.86 -17.41
N THR A 473 -17.56 8.00 -16.70
CA THR A 473 -17.36 9.33 -17.34
C THR A 473 -15.95 9.53 -17.91
N LYS A 474 -15.04 8.58 -17.68
CA LYS A 474 -13.65 8.57 -18.12
C LYS A 474 -13.39 7.56 -19.23
N ASP A 475 -14.37 6.73 -19.60
CA ASP A 475 -14.25 5.85 -20.75
C ASP A 475 -13.86 6.65 -22.00
N ASP A 476 -12.98 6.08 -22.82
CA ASP A 476 -12.33 6.68 -23.99
C ASP A 476 -11.42 7.89 -23.73
N LYS A 477 -11.19 8.28 -22.47
CA LYS A 477 -10.22 9.33 -22.13
C LYS A 477 -8.88 8.71 -21.78
N GLU A 478 -7.84 9.08 -22.51
CA GLU A 478 -6.48 8.75 -22.11
C GLU A 478 -6.21 9.23 -20.69
N ARG A 479 -5.55 8.40 -19.89
CA ARG A 479 -4.99 8.81 -18.59
C ARG A 479 -3.95 9.89 -18.87
N GLY A 480 -4.39 11.15 -18.82
CA GLY A 480 -3.62 12.29 -19.30
C GLY A 480 -2.27 12.41 -18.58
N TYR A 481 -1.18 12.11 -19.29
CA TYR A 481 0.17 12.46 -18.88
C TYR A 481 0.40 13.94 -19.18
N MET A 482 -0.17 14.84 -18.39
CA MET A 482 0.33 16.21 -18.39
C MET A 482 1.80 16.17 -17.96
N GLY A 483 2.68 16.99 -18.55
CA GLY A 483 4.10 17.02 -18.21
C GLY A 483 4.37 17.31 -16.73
N CYS A 484 5.55 16.90 -16.26
CA CYS A 484 6.11 17.21 -14.95
C CYS A 484 7.38 18.03 -15.15
#